data_AF-A0A2L0F397-F1
#
_entry.id   AF-A0A2L0F397-F1
#
_cell.length_a   1.000
_cell.length_b   1.000
_cell.length_c   1.000
_cell.angle_alpha   90.00
_cell.angle_beta   90.00
_cell.angle_gamma   90.00
#
_symmetry.space_group_name_H-M   'P 1'
#
loop_
_entity.id
_entity.type
_entity.pdbx_description
1 polymer ?
#
loop_
_entity_poly.entity_id
_entity_poly.type
_entity_poly.pdbx_seq_one_letter_code
_entity_poly.pdbx_strand_id
1 'polypeptide(L)'
;MSSIDLSRYEADLAAAEAEVKRLRAENAKLADTYRGDPAEDARELLRRGAASLAAAKGRVEAARVALQIAQKTGSPYGLLARDGHVLGTVAVAIPGGTQSGERTRLIEEALSTELTAAARELGVVLAAPAERYTRERPGRDAEGRTVLDVAGRAEGDVLMPAVSKAAKNTRGS
;
A
#
# COMPACT_ATOMS: atom_id res chain seq x y z
N MET A 1 15.63 -4.53 -22.41
CA MET A 1 14.53 -3.93 -21.65
C MET A 1 13.57 -5.06 -21.29
N SER A 2 13.45 -5.42 -20.02
CA SER A 2 12.46 -6.41 -19.59
C SER A 2 11.08 -5.76 -19.74
N SER A 3 10.26 -6.22 -20.68
CA SER A 3 8.86 -5.80 -20.71
C SER A 3 8.24 -6.30 -19.42
N ILE A 4 7.75 -5.40 -18.57
CA ILE A 4 7.01 -5.83 -17.41
C ILE A 4 5.84 -6.70 -17.84
N ASP A 5 5.75 -7.86 -17.21
CA ASP A 5 4.60 -8.72 -17.34
C ASP A 5 3.42 -8.12 -16.58
N LEU A 6 2.63 -7.30 -17.28
CA LEU A 6 1.39 -6.72 -16.73
C LEU A 6 0.37 -7.80 -16.36
N SER A 7 0.44 -8.98 -16.97
CA SER A 7 -0.52 -10.06 -16.72
C SER A 7 -0.46 -10.55 -15.28
N ARG A 8 0.72 -10.50 -14.64
CA ARG A 8 0.86 -10.79 -13.21
C ARG A 8 0.11 -9.79 -12.33
N TYR A 9 0.21 -8.50 -12.62
CA TYR A 9 -0.49 -7.46 -11.85
C TYR A 9 -2.01 -7.53 -12.04
N GLU A 10 -2.44 -7.83 -13.26
CA GLU A 10 -3.85 -8.07 -13.58
C GLU A 10 -4.38 -9.31 -12.85
N ALA A 11 -3.61 -10.39 -12.81
CA ALA A 11 -3.95 -11.60 -12.07
C ALA A 11 -4.02 -11.35 -10.56
N ASP A 12 -3.08 -10.59 -9.99
CA ASP A 12 -3.07 -10.23 -8.57
C ASP A 12 -4.29 -9.37 -8.21
N LEU A 13 -4.66 -8.40 -9.06
CA LEU A 13 -5.88 -7.60 -8.89
C LEU A 13 -7.13 -8.48 -8.96
N ALA A 14 -7.23 -9.35 -9.96
CA ALA A 14 -8.37 -10.26 -10.13
C ALA A 14 -8.52 -11.21 -8.93
N ALA A 15 -7.41 -11.74 -8.40
CA ALA A 15 -7.42 -12.59 -7.22
C ALA A 15 -7.89 -11.83 -5.97
N ALA A 16 -7.42 -10.59 -5.77
CA ALA A 16 -7.85 -9.76 -4.66
C ALA A 16 -9.35 -9.39 -4.75
N GLU A 17 -9.86 -9.10 -5.94
CA GLU A 17 -11.28 -8.80 -6.17
C GLU A 17 -12.16 -10.02 -5.95
N ALA A 18 -11.71 -11.20 -6.38
CA ALA A 18 -12.40 -12.47 -6.12
C ALA A 18 -12.52 -12.74 -4.61
N GLU A 19 -11.47 -12.45 -3.84
CA GLU A 19 -11.47 -12.60 -2.39
C GLU A 19 -12.45 -11.63 -1.70
N VAL A 20 -12.51 -10.37 -2.15
CA VAL A 20 -13.53 -9.41 -1.66
C VAL A 20 -14.94 -9.91 -1.95
N LYS A 21 -15.17 -10.47 -3.15
CA LYS A 21 -16.48 -11.04 -3.53
C LYS A 21 -16.85 -12.21 -2.61
N ARG A 22 -15.92 -13.12 -2.34
CA ARG A 22 -16.11 -14.26 -1.41
C ARG A 22 -16.48 -13.78 0.00
N LEU A 23 -15.66 -12.88 0.57
CA LEU A 23 -15.88 -12.35 1.93
C LEU A 23 -17.17 -11.54 2.06
N ARG A 24 -17.59 -10.82 1.01
CA ARG A 24 -18.91 -10.15 0.99
C ARG A 24 -20.04 -11.16 1.09
N ALA A 25 -19.98 -12.27 0.36
CA ALA A 25 -21.00 -13.30 0.42
C ALA A 25 -21.04 -13.99 1.79
N GLU A 26 -19.87 -14.25 2.40
CA GLU A 26 -19.77 -14.82 3.75
C GLU A 26 -20.33 -13.87 4.81
N ASN A 27 -19.97 -12.58 4.76
CA ASN A 27 -20.49 -11.58 5.68
C ASN A 27 -22.01 -11.37 5.52
N ALA A 28 -22.54 -11.48 4.30
CA ALA A 28 -23.98 -11.41 4.08
C ALA A 28 -24.70 -12.57 4.80
N LYS A 29 -24.18 -13.79 4.69
CA LYS A 29 -24.71 -14.96 5.42
C LYS A 29 -24.65 -14.75 6.93
N LEU A 30 -23.51 -14.28 7.46
CA LEU A 30 -23.37 -13.96 8.89
C LEU A 30 -24.39 -12.90 9.35
N ALA A 31 -24.65 -11.89 8.51
CA ALA A 31 -25.61 -10.84 8.82
C ALA A 31 -27.05 -11.34 8.80
N ASP A 32 -27.38 -12.27 7.91
CA ASP A 32 -28.69 -12.92 7.87
C ASP A 32 -28.88 -13.82 9.10
N THR A 33 -27.87 -14.61 9.48
CA THR A 33 -27.89 -15.41 10.72
C THR A 33 -28.09 -14.55 11.96
N TYR A 34 -27.33 -13.45 12.10
CA TYR A 34 -27.48 -12.53 13.23
C TYR A 34 -28.85 -11.86 13.29
N ARG A 35 -29.46 -11.54 12.13
CA ARG A 35 -30.83 -10.99 12.09
C ARG A 35 -31.87 -12.00 12.57
N GLY A 36 -31.65 -13.29 12.33
CA GLY A 36 -32.53 -14.37 12.80
C GLY A 36 -32.31 -14.74 14.27
N ASP A 37 -31.06 -14.71 14.74
CA ASP A 37 -30.67 -15.06 16.11
C ASP A 37 -29.54 -14.13 16.62
N PRO A 38 -29.89 -13.00 17.24
CA PRO A 38 -28.92 -11.98 17.65
C PRO A 38 -28.20 -12.35 18.96
N ALA A 39 -27.33 -13.35 18.90
CA ALA A 39 -26.45 -13.75 19.99
C ALA A 39 -25.14 -12.92 20.03
N GLU A 40 -24.51 -12.82 21.21
CA GLU A 40 -23.19 -12.16 21.39
C GLU A 40 -22.10 -12.80 20.52
N ASP A 41 -22.07 -14.13 20.41
CA ASP A 41 -21.10 -14.84 19.56
C ASP A 41 -21.29 -14.50 18.07
N ALA A 42 -22.54 -14.35 17.62
CA ALA A 42 -22.86 -13.95 16.25
C ALA A 42 -22.45 -12.50 15.96
N ARG A 43 -22.53 -11.60 16.95
CA ARG A 43 -22.04 -10.23 16.86
C ARG A 43 -20.51 -10.17 16.70
N GLU A 44 -19.78 -10.98 17.45
CA GLU A 44 -18.32 -11.07 17.34
C GLU A 44 -17.89 -11.63 15.99
N LEU A 45 -18.59 -12.66 15.48
CA LEU A 45 -18.35 -13.19 14.13
C LEU A 45 -18.58 -12.12 13.05
N LEU A 46 -19.64 -11.33 13.16
CA LEU A 46 -19.88 -10.20 12.26
C LEU A 46 -18.78 -9.16 12.29
N ARG A 47 -18.29 -8.81 13.48
CA ARG A 47 -17.20 -7.85 13.64
C ARG A 47 -15.91 -8.37 12.98
N ARG A 48 -15.57 -9.64 13.19
CA ARG A 48 -14.42 -10.28 12.55
C ARG A 48 -14.57 -10.31 11.03
N GLY A 49 -15.74 -10.71 10.54
CA GLY A 49 -16.05 -10.69 9.12
C GLY A 49 -15.89 -9.29 8.49
N ALA A 50 -16.38 -8.26 9.16
CA ALA A 50 -16.22 -6.87 8.71
C ALA A 50 -14.75 -6.45 8.64
N ALA A 51 -13.94 -6.82 9.65
CA ALA A 51 -12.51 -6.56 9.66
C ALA A 51 -11.78 -7.27 8.50
N SER A 52 -12.08 -8.55 8.25
CA SER A 52 -11.52 -9.32 7.14
C SER A 52 -11.88 -8.70 5.79
N LEU A 53 -13.13 -8.28 5.61
CA LEU A 53 -13.57 -7.60 4.39
C LEU A 53 -12.85 -6.25 4.19
N ALA A 54 -12.64 -5.49 5.27
CA ALA A 54 -11.88 -4.24 5.20
C ALA A 54 -10.42 -4.48 4.78
N ALA A 55 -9.77 -5.50 5.35
CA ALA A 55 -8.41 -5.89 4.96
C ALA A 55 -8.34 -6.33 3.48
N ALA A 56 -9.30 -7.13 3.01
CA ALA A 56 -9.36 -7.56 1.62
C ALA A 56 -9.56 -6.40 0.64
N LYS A 57 -10.41 -5.42 0.97
CA LYS A 57 -10.52 -4.17 0.19
C LYS A 57 -9.20 -3.40 0.15
N GLY A 58 -8.47 -3.35 1.27
CA GLY A 58 -7.13 -2.76 1.31
C GLY A 58 -6.15 -3.44 0.34
N ARG A 59 -6.24 -4.78 0.19
CA ARG A 59 -5.42 -5.53 -0.79
C ARG A 59 -5.80 -5.21 -2.24
N VAL A 60 -7.09 -5.06 -2.55
CA VAL A 60 -7.55 -4.64 -3.89
C VAL A 60 -6.98 -3.27 -4.26
N GLU A 61 -7.06 -2.29 -3.35
CA GLU A 61 -6.50 -0.96 -3.63
C GLU A 61 -4.98 -1.02 -3.82
N ALA A 62 -4.26 -1.80 -3.01
CA ALA A 62 -2.83 -1.99 -3.19
C ALA A 62 -2.48 -2.63 -4.56
N ALA A 63 -3.21 -3.66 -4.99
CA ALA A 63 -3.01 -4.31 -6.28
C ALA A 63 -3.32 -3.36 -7.45
N ARG A 64 -4.38 -2.54 -7.33
CA ARG A 64 -4.73 -1.53 -8.32
C ARG A 64 -3.65 -0.45 -8.44
N VAL A 65 -3.12 0.04 -7.34
CA VAL A 65 -2.01 1.00 -7.33
C VAL A 65 -0.78 0.41 -8.00
N ALA A 66 -0.42 -0.83 -7.67
CA ALA A 66 0.72 -1.51 -8.27
C ALA A 66 0.56 -1.67 -9.79
N LEU A 67 -0.63 -2.07 -10.26
CA LEU A 67 -0.94 -2.14 -11.69
C LEU A 67 -0.81 -0.77 -12.37
N GLN A 68 -1.34 0.30 -11.76
CA GLN A 68 -1.25 1.65 -12.33
C GLN A 68 0.18 2.17 -12.39
N ILE A 69 1.00 1.90 -11.37
CA ILE A 69 2.43 2.22 -11.40
C ILE A 69 3.10 1.46 -12.54
N ALA A 70 2.91 0.14 -12.63
CA ALA A 70 3.47 -0.68 -13.69
C ALA A 70 3.07 -0.21 -15.10
N GLN A 71 1.82 0.21 -15.29
CA GLN A 71 1.34 0.79 -16.54
C GLN A 71 1.95 2.16 -16.85
N LYS A 72 2.13 3.03 -15.84
CA LYS A 72 2.65 4.40 -16.02
C LYS A 72 4.16 4.43 -16.21
N THR A 73 4.90 3.61 -15.46
CA THR A 73 6.36 3.67 -15.38
C THR A 73 7.06 2.56 -16.14
N GLY A 74 6.34 1.48 -16.49
CA GLY A 74 6.97 0.25 -16.96
C GLY A 74 7.87 -0.42 -15.91
N SER A 75 7.73 -0.05 -14.63
CA SER A 75 8.50 -0.53 -13.48
C SER A 75 7.55 -1.00 -12.36
N PRO A 76 7.90 -2.01 -11.52
CA PRO A 76 7.18 -2.28 -10.28
C PRO A 76 7.28 -1.13 -9.27
N TYR A 77 8.13 -0.14 -9.54
CA TYR A 77 8.46 0.96 -8.66
C TYR A 77 7.99 2.29 -9.26
N GLY A 78 7.62 3.21 -8.38
CA GLY A 78 7.13 4.54 -8.67
C GLY A 78 6.10 4.98 -7.63
N LEU A 79 5.66 6.22 -7.77
CA LEU A 79 4.63 6.83 -6.92
C LEU A 79 3.39 7.21 -7.73
N LEU A 80 2.25 7.14 -7.07
CA LEU A 80 0.97 7.58 -7.58
C LEU A 80 0.36 8.61 -6.62
N ALA A 81 0.04 9.79 -7.13
CA ALA A 81 -0.73 10.82 -6.44
C ALA A 81 -2.20 10.74 -6.88
N ARG A 82 -3.11 10.46 -5.94
CA ARG A 82 -4.55 10.34 -6.24
C ARG A 82 -5.41 10.49 -4.98
N ASP A 83 -6.57 11.13 -5.12
CA ASP A 83 -7.59 11.22 -4.07
C ASP A 83 -7.03 11.73 -2.72
N GLY A 84 -6.12 12.70 -2.78
CA GLY A 84 -5.44 13.26 -1.59
C GLY A 84 -4.43 12.32 -0.94
N HIS A 85 -3.96 11.29 -1.62
CA HIS A 85 -2.96 10.33 -1.13
C HIS A 85 -1.80 10.20 -2.12
N VAL A 86 -0.61 9.94 -1.58
CA VAL A 86 0.55 9.48 -2.34
C VAL A 86 0.84 8.05 -1.91
N LEU A 87 0.85 7.11 -2.85
CA LEU A 87 1.09 5.69 -2.60
C LEU A 87 2.07 5.14 -3.63
N GLY A 88 2.91 4.20 -3.23
CA GLY A 88 3.77 3.51 -4.17
C GLY A 88 4.88 2.72 -3.53
N THR A 89 5.88 2.38 -4.33
CA THR A 89 7.04 1.60 -3.91
C THR A 89 8.29 2.11 -4.59
N VAL A 90 9.40 2.16 -3.87
CA VAL A 90 10.73 2.44 -4.43
C VAL A 90 11.72 1.35 -4.05
N ALA A 91 12.69 1.09 -4.93
CA ALA A 91 13.78 0.17 -4.65
C ALA A 91 15.09 0.95 -4.51
N VAL A 92 15.72 0.82 -3.35
CA VAL A 92 16.93 1.56 -2.99
C VAL A 92 18.08 0.58 -2.77
N ALA A 93 19.22 0.85 -3.39
CA ALA A 93 20.44 0.07 -3.19
C ALA A 93 21.08 0.44 -1.85
N ILE A 94 20.69 -0.28 -0.78
CA ILE A 94 21.24 -0.08 0.57
C ILE A 94 22.15 -1.25 0.93
N PRO A 95 23.48 -1.07 0.98
CA PRO A 95 24.42 -2.12 1.38
C PRO A 95 24.12 -2.71 2.78
N GLY A 96 24.58 -3.94 3.01
CA GLY A 96 24.53 -4.56 4.32
C GLY A 96 25.44 -3.80 5.31
N GLY A 97 24.99 -3.59 6.54
CA GLY A 97 25.77 -2.90 7.57
C GLY A 97 25.84 -1.37 7.44
N THR A 98 25.11 -0.77 6.49
CA THR A 98 25.01 0.69 6.36
C THR A 98 24.47 1.32 7.65
N GLN A 99 25.19 2.33 8.15
CA GLN A 99 24.80 3.07 9.34
C GLN A 99 23.51 3.87 9.11
N SER A 100 22.78 4.17 10.19
CA SER A 100 21.47 4.82 10.13
C SER A 100 21.47 6.15 9.35
N GLY A 101 22.47 7.01 9.56
CA GLY A 101 22.56 8.30 8.87
C GLY A 101 22.75 8.18 7.35
N GLU A 102 23.66 7.31 6.93
CA GLU A 102 23.91 7.04 5.51
C GLU A 102 22.70 6.35 4.86
N ARG A 103 22.02 5.47 5.59
CA ARG A 103 20.78 4.86 5.14
C ARG A 103 19.72 5.92 4.85
N THR A 104 19.49 6.84 5.78
CA THR A 104 18.53 7.94 5.59
C THR A 104 18.87 8.76 4.35
N ARG A 105 20.16 9.08 4.16
CA ARG A 105 20.64 9.81 3.00
C ARG A 105 20.32 9.08 1.68
N LEU A 106 20.64 7.78 1.58
CA LEU A 106 20.36 6.99 0.38
C LEU A 106 18.86 6.93 0.06
N ILE A 107 18.00 6.87 1.07
CA ILE A 107 16.55 6.89 0.89
C ILE A 107 16.10 8.27 0.40
N GLU A 108 16.61 9.35 0.99
CA GLU A 108 16.28 10.72 0.61
C GLU A 108 16.67 11.01 -0.84
N GLU A 109 17.89 10.63 -1.24
CA GLU A 109 18.39 10.80 -2.61
C GLU A 109 17.53 10.02 -3.62
N ALA A 110 17.09 8.81 -3.27
CA ALA A 110 16.26 7.99 -4.16
C ALA A 110 14.80 8.47 -4.27
N LEU A 111 14.23 9.09 -3.23
CA LEU A 111 12.79 9.34 -3.12
C LEU A 111 12.39 10.81 -3.25
N SER A 112 13.23 11.75 -2.81
CA SER A 112 12.87 13.17 -2.63
C SER A 112 12.27 13.81 -3.89
N THR A 113 12.85 13.56 -5.06
CA THR A 113 12.40 14.14 -6.33
C THR A 113 11.00 13.65 -6.71
N GLU A 114 10.80 12.33 -6.71
CA GLU A 114 9.49 11.74 -7.06
C GLU A 114 8.42 12.11 -6.05
N LEU A 115 8.74 12.09 -4.75
CA LEU A 115 7.78 12.42 -3.70
C LEU A 115 7.38 13.90 -3.73
N THR A 116 8.34 14.79 -4.01
CA THR A 116 8.05 16.22 -4.21
C THR A 116 7.17 16.45 -5.43
N ALA A 117 7.42 15.74 -6.53
CA ALA A 117 6.58 15.82 -7.72
C ALA A 117 5.15 15.34 -7.41
N ALA A 118 4.99 14.19 -6.73
CA ALA A 118 3.70 13.67 -6.32
C ALA A 118 2.94 14.62 -5.37
N ALA A 119 3.63 15.26 -4.43
CA ALA A 119 3.02 16.26 -3.55
C ALA A 119 2.52 17.50 -4.33
N ARG A 120 3.32 17.97 -5.31
CA ARG A 120 2.93 19.08 -6.20
C ARG A 120 1.73 18.72 -7.08
N GLU A 121 1.63 17.49 -7.56
CA GLU A 121 0.44 17.01 -8.30
C GLU A 121 -0.84 17.13 -7.46
N LEU A 122 -0.73 16.98 -6.13
CA LEU A 122 -1.84 17.17 -5.19
C LEU A 122 -2.02 18.62 -4.71
N GLY A 123 -1.14 19.54 -5.11
CA GLY A 123 -1.15 20.93 -4.66
C GLY A 123 -0.71 21.14 -3.21
N VAL A 124 0.06 20.22 -2.63
CA VAL A 124 0.53 20.28 -1.23
C VAL A 124 2.05 20.26 -1.13
N VAL A 125 2.59 20.57 0.06
CA VAL A 125 4.02 20.47 0.39
C VAL A 125 4.31 19.31 1.34
N LEU A 126 5.54 18.81 1.37
CA LEU A 126 5.93 17.74 2.29
C LEU A 126 6.02 18.26 3.73
N ALA A 127 5.40 17.57 4.69
CA ALA A 127 5.48 17.90 6.13
C ALA A 127 6.75 17.39 6.84
N ALA A 128 7.51 16.53 6.17
CA ALA A 128 8.67 15.81 6.71
C ALA A 128 9.64 15.44 5.57
N PRO A 129 10.88 15.01 5.86
CA PRO A 129 11.77 14.47 4.84
C PRO A 129 11.28 13.11 4.34
N ALA A 130 11.77 12.69 3.18
CA ALA A 130 11.20 11.61 2.38
C ALA A 130 11.28 10.24 3.08
N GLU A 131 12.33 9.99 3.85
CA GLU A 131 12.51 8.77 4.64
C GLU A 131 11.33 8.50 5.59
N ARG A 132 10.68 9.55 6.13
CA ARG A 132 9.52 9.41 7.03
C ARG A 132 8.27 8.87 6.35
N TYR A 133 8.19 8.96 5.02
CA TYR A 133 7.08 8.42 4.23
C TYR A 133 7.32 6.98 3.82
N THR A 134 8.43 6.37 4.26
CA THR A 134 8.82 5.03 3.84
C THR A 134 8.61 3.98 4.92
N ARG A 135 8.36 2.75 4.48
CA ARG A 135 8.45 1.56 5.30
C ARG A 135 9.12 0.45 4.51
N GLU A 136 10.15 -0.15 5.10
CA GLU A 136 10.84 -1.27 4.49
C GLU A 136 9.99 -2.54 4.45
N ARG A 137 9.96 -3.18 3.29
CA ARG A 137 9.42 -4.54 3.13
C ARG A 137 10.46 -5.57 3.58
N PRO A 138 10.03 -6.70 4.15
CA PRO A 138 10.92 -7.81 4.41
C PRO A 138 11.60 -8.31 3.13
N GLY A 139 12.90 -8.59 3.21
CA GLY A 139 13.67 -9.14 2.09
C GLY A 139 14.24 -8.08 1.14
N ARG A 140 14.65 -8.55 -0.04
CA ARG A 140 15.24 -7.75 -1.12
C ARG A 140 14.54 -8.10 -2.43
N ASP A 141 14.60 -7.21 -3.41
CA ASP A 141 14.14 -7.53 -4.76
C ASP A 141 15.12 -8.47 -5.50
N ALA A 142 14.77 -8.84 -6.74
CA ALA A 142 15.59 -9.72 -7.58
C ALA A 142 16.99 -9.15 -7.88
N GLU A 143 17.19 -7.84 -7.70
CA GLU A 143 18.47 -7.14 -7.90
C GLU A 143 19.21 -6.90 -6.58
N GLY A 144 18.69 -7.40 -5.44
CA GLY A 144 19.29 -7.22 -4.12
C GLY A 144 19.01 -5.87 -3.44
N ARG A 145 18.10 -5.07 -3.99
CA ARG A 145 17.74 -3.74 -3.44
C ARG A 145 16.73 -3.86 -2.31
N THR A 146 16.80 -2.92 -1.36
CA THR A 146 15.77 -2.75 -0.33
C THR A 146 14.53 -2.17 -0.99
N VAL A 147 13.38 -2.82 -0.80
CA VAL A 147 12.09 -2.28 -1.26
C VAL A 147 11.41 -1.51 -0.13
N LEU A 148 11.01 -0.28 -0.41
CA LEU A 148 10.32 0.61 0.51
C LEU A 148 8.91 0.89 0.00
N ASP A 149 7.91 0.62 0.82
CA ASP A 149 6.55 1.13 0.65
C ASP A 149 6.54 2.63 0.96
N VAL A 150 5.92 3.42 0.09
CA VAL A 150 5.77 4.87 0.27
C VAL A 150 4.31 5.21 0.49
N ALA A 151 4.01 5.97 1.54
CA ALA A 151 2.65 6.41 1.82
C ALA A 151 2.60 7.81 2.46
N GLY A 152 1.77 8.68 1.87
CA GLY A 152 1.45 10.01 2.38
C GLY A 152 -0.04 10.34 2.19
N ARG A 153 -0.56 11.26 3.01
CA ARG A 153 -1.94 11.74 2.95
C ARG A 153 -1.97 13.26 3.08
N ALA A 154 -2.68 13.93 2.18
CA ALA A 154 -2.90 15.37 2.25
C ALA A 154 -3.81 15.72 3.42
N GLU A 155 -3.38 16.67 4.25
CA GLU A 155 -4.13 17.24 5.36
C GLU A 155 -4.00 18.77 5.29
N GLY A 156 -5.00 19.44 4.70
CA GLY A 156 -4.87 20.84 4.31
C GLY A 156 -3.83 20.99 3.20
N ASP A 157 -2.87 21.89 3.39
CA ASP A 157 -1.84 22.21 2.39
C ASP A 157 -0.56 21.38 2.53
N VAL A 158 -0.57 20.35 3.39
CA VAL A 158 0.60 19.51 3.66
C VAL A 158 0.32 18.03 3.42
N LEU A 159 1.33 17.32 2.89
CA LEU A 159 1.35 15.87 2.82
C LEU A 159 1.94 15.32 4.11
N MET A 160 1.14 14.57 4.87
CA MET A 160 1.56 13.92 6.11
C MET A 160 1.99 12.47 5.84
N PRO A 161 3.06 11.96 6.48
CA PRO A 161 3.43 10.55 6.40
C PRO A 161 2.31 9.61 6.88
N ALA A 162 2.00 8.57 6.09
CA ALA A 162 0.87 7.66 6.33
C ALA A 162 1.26 6.17 6.43
N VAL A 163 2.56 5.86 6.52
CA VAL A 163 3.08 4.47 6.55
C VAL A 163 2.63 3.64 7.75
N SER A 164 2.24 4.28 8.86
CA SER A 164 1.67 3.61 10.03
C SER A 164 0.22 3.15 9.81
N LYS A 165 -0.54 3.80 8.92
CA LYS A 165 -1.90 3.38 8.53
C LYS A 165 -1.88 2.28 7.46
N ALA A 166 -0.93 2.34 6.51
CA ALA A 166 -0.71 1.28 5.52
C ALA A 166 -0.34 -0.07 6.18
N ALA A 167 0.35 -0.03 7.31
CA ALA A 167 0.73 -1.20 8.12
C ALA A 167 -0.42 -2.07 8.62
N LYS A 168 -1.61 -1.47 8.81
CA LYS A 168 -2.79 -2.21 9.29
C LYS A 168 -3.38 -3.11 8.21
N ASN A 169 -3.14 -2.81 6.93
CA ASN A 169 -3.68 -3.56 5.80
C ASN A 169 -2.77 -4.72 5.36
N THR A 170 -1.48 -4.72 5.73
CA THR A 170 -0.51 -5.78 5.38
C THR A 170 -0.26 -6.81 6.49
N ARG A 171 -0.72 -6.58 7.73
CA ARG A 171 -0.56 -7.52 8.87
C ARG A 171 -1.65 -8.61 8.96
N GLY A 172 -2.40 -8.83 7.89
CA GLY A 172 -3.44 -9.85 7.81
C GLY A 172 -3.15 -10.97 6.81
N SER A 173 -1.86 -11.25 6.57
CA SER A 173 -1.36 -12.41 5.82
C SER A 173 -1.07 -13.57 6.75
#